data_AF-A0A6A0INH4-F1
#
_entry.id   AF-A0A6A0INH4-F1
#
_cell.length_a   1.000
_cell.length_b   1.000
_cell.length_c   1.000
_cell.angle_alpha   90.00
_cell.angle_beta   90.00
_cell.angle_gamma   90.00
#
_symmetry.space_group_name_H-M   'P 1'
#
loop_
_entity.id
_entity.type
_entity.pdbx_description
1 polymer ?
#
loop_
_entity_poly.entity_id
_entity_poly.type
_entity_poly.pdbx_seq_one_letter_code
_entity_poly.pdbx_strand_id
1 'polypeptide(L)'
;MLSTGRRAAAASAVALALLLAACFEPPVREAVELVFDARGALTVLATTRLQSEESYPRNPRARERVAEVRDAARCGEDALTRQLELLAPSSLTRALAYRDGALREVRRTASYADARAVERLFEGAPLSVGLTRSGGEMQLEILPGRGGRATASERREAASAISGFSEAAARYLSALADLWDYLDGNPHRERVVVAGILDLRTGEEEEPPERERALGEAVVEAMGQVHEFLQLSEGRGESLDELSRKAYDPFPVPLSVEVAGTVAEATGFLREGTGKLRVPPVSLWGTLSSLSNRWVRPDPLAEFVRRDEDPSLPEPDVDAFLASGRQVVARPTAAEVREAIEAGLVPAPVYRLRWTLPRG
;
A
#
# COMPACT_ATOMS: atom_id res chain seq x y z
N MET A 1 -35.60 29.64 -18.33
CA MET A 1 -35.77 28.26 -17.83
C MET A 1 -34.44 27.56 -18.04
N LEU A 2 -33.64 27.51 -16.98
CA LEU A 2 -32.25 27.05 -17.00
C LEU A 2 -32.19 25.59 -16.57
N SER A 3 -31.44 24.82 -17.35
CA SER A 3 -31.17 23.37 -17.30
C SER A 3 -31.06 22.79 -15.88
N THR A 4 -32.01 21.92 -15.53
CA THR A 4 -31.95 21.00 -14.39
C THR A 4 -31.05 19.78 -14.66
N GLY A 5 -30.71 19.49 -15.93
CA GLY A 5 -29.86 18.36 -16.33
C GLY A 5 -28.37 18.53 -16.01
N ARG A 6 -27.84 19.77 -16.11
CA ARG A 6 -26.43 20.10 -15.76
C ARG A 6 -26.07 19.85 -14.30
N ARG A 7 -27.06 19.70 -13.41
CA ARG A 7 -26.84 19.47 -11.99
C ARG A 7 -26.80 17.99 -11.61
N ALA A 8 -27.36 17.07 -12.39
CA ALA A 8 -27.49 15.67 -11.94
C ALA A 8 -26.20 14.86 -12.09
N ALA A 9 -25.48 15.01 -13.21
CA ALA A 9 -24.19 14.36 -13.42
C ALA A 9 -23.08 15.01 -12.57
N ALA A 10 -23.04 16.35 -12.54
CA ALA A 10 -22.11 17.10 -11.70
C ALA A 10 -22.38 16.92 -10.19
N ALA A 11 -23.63 16.76 -9.75
CA ALA A 11 -23.92 16.51 -8.33
C ALA A 11 -23.53 15.10 -7.87
N SER A 12 -23.60 14.09 -8.76
CA SER A 12 -23.17 12.73 -8.42
C SER A 12 -21.64 12.62 -8.35
N ALA A 13 -20.92 13.27 -9.27
CA ALA A 13 -19.46 13.36 -9.23
C ALA A 13 -18.95 14.16 -8.01
N VAL A 14 -19.59 15.30 -7.68
CA VAL A 14 -19.21 16.12 -6.50
C VAL A 14 -19.53 15.41 -5.18
N ALA A 15 -20.60 14.62 -5.11
CA ALA A 15 -20.90 13.83 -3.91
C ALA A 15 -19.86 12.73 -3.67
N LEU A 16 -19.34 12.11 -4.74
CA LEU A 16 -18.27 11.12 -4.65
C LEU A 16 -16.94 11.80 -4.26
N ALA A 17 -16.54 12.89 -4.91
CA ALA A 17 -15.31 13.63 -4.56
C ALA A 17 -15.26 14.11 -3.10
N LEU A 18 -16.42 14.45 -2.50
CA LEU A 18 -16.52 14.83 -1.09
C LEU A 18 -16.53 13.64 -0.11
N LEU A 19 -16.88 12.43 -0.56
CA LEU A 19 -16.81 11.19 0.23
C LEU A 19 -15.45 10.49 0.12
N LEU A 20 -14.67 10.81 -0.92
CA LEU A 20 -13.38 10.19 -1.21
C LEU A 20 -12.19 10.92 -0.58
N ALA A 21 -12.37 12.11 0.00
CA ALA A 21 -11.34 12.83 0.77
C ALA A 21 -11.03 12.19 2.15
N ALA A 22 -11.08 10.86 2.24
CA ALA A 22 -10.76 10.09 3.42
C ALA A 22 -9.32 9.55 3.29
N CYS A 23 -8.49 9.80 4.29
CA CYS A 23 -7.09 9.39 4.27
C CYS A 23 -6.94 7.88 4.07
N PHE A 24 -6.40 7.46 2.91
CA PHE A 24 -5.84 6.11 2.70
C PHE A 24 -4.67 5.82 3.64
N GLU A 25 -4.10 6.86 4.23
CA GLU A 25 -2.96 6.69 5.11
C GLU A 25 -3.41 5.98 6.40
N PRO A 26 -2.85 4.80 6.74
CA PRO A 26 -3.15 4.18 8.01
C PRO A 26 -2.78 5.13 9.17
N PRO A 27 -3.50 5.05 10.31
CA PRO A 27 -3.30 5.97 11.43
C PRO A 27 -1.85 6.00 11.95
N VAL A 28 -1.17 4.86 11.86
CA VAL A 28 0.22 4.68 12.24
C VAL A 28 0.96 3.97 11.09
N ARG A 29 2.08 4.55 10.64
CA ARG A 29 3.00 3.93 9.67
C ARG A 29 4.33 3.67 10.33
N GLU A 30 4.85 2.47 10.17
CA GLU A 30 6.16 2.10 10.65
C GLU A 30 7.02 1.61 9.48
N ALA A 31 8.33 1.80 9.58
CA ALA A 31 9.29 1.28 8.61
C ALA A 31 10.64 1.06 9.30
N VAL A 32 11.36 0.03 8.85
CA VAL A 32 12.74 -0.25 9.27
C VAL A 32 13.65 -0.29 8.06
N GLU A 33 14.78 0.38 8.20
CA GLU A 33 15.90 0.36 7.26
C GLU A 33 17.14 -0.21 7.96
N LEU A 34 17.74 -1.23 7.35
CA LEU A 34 18.96 -1.85 7.81
C LEU A 34 20.12 -1.36 6.95
N VAL A 35 21.08 -0.68 7.55
CA VAL A 35 22.26 -0.17 6.85
C VAL A 35 23.48 -0.97 7.31
N PHE A 36 24.03 -1.78 6.42
CA PHE A 36 25.26 -2.53 6.65
C PHE A 36 26.44 -1.73 6.12
N ASP A 37 27.34 -1.31 7.01
CA ASP A 37 28.49 -0.50 6.62
C ASP A 37 29.68 -1.33 6.10
N ALA A 38 30.71 -0.65 5.58
CA ALA A 38 31.89 -1.31 5.02
C ALA A 38 32.74 -2.04 6.07
N ARG A 39 32.56 -1.73 7.36
CA ARG A 39 33.28 -2.36 8.48
C ARG A 39 32.56 -3.60 9.00
N GLY A 40 31.35 -3.87 8.54
CA GLY A 40 30.50 -4.96 9.01
C GLY A 40 29.71 -4.60 10.27
N ALA A 41 29.52 -3.30 10.55
CA ALA A 41 28.58 -2.82 11.54
C ALA A 41 27.17 -2.69 10.91
N LEU A 42 26.17 -2.64 11.78
CA LEU A 42 24.77 -2.44 11.41
C LEU A 42 24.24 -1.17 12.05
N THR A 43 23.60 -0.33 11.26
CA THR A 43 22.72 0.73 11.74
C THR A 43 21.28 0.39 11.39
N VAL A 44 20.41 0.40 12.40
CA VAL A 44 18.96 0.23 12.23
C VAL A 44 18.31 1.61 12.33
N LEU A 45 17.63 2.04 11.27
CA LEU A 45 16.79 3.23 11.27
C LEU A 45 15.33 2.80 11.31
N ALA A 46 14.65 3.09 12.40
CA ALA A 46 13.23 2.82 12.56
C ALA A 46 12.44 4.12 12.60
N THR A 47 11.43 4.24 11.75
CA THR A 47 10.56 5.43 11.67
C THR A 47 9.13 5.05 12.00
N THR A 48 8.51 5.81 12.90
CA THR A 48 7.07 5.76 13.17
C THR A 48 6.46 7.11 12.76
N ARG A 49 5.48 7.10 11.86
CA ARG A 49 4.70 8.29 11.46
C ARG A 49 3.28 8.15 11.97
N LEU A 50 2.75 9.26 12.47
CA LEU A 50 1.45 9.35 13.14
C LEU A 50 0.58 10.37 12.41
N GLN A 51 -0.60 9.92 11.99
CA GLN A 51 -1.61 10.80 11.41
C GLN A 51 -2.25 11.72 12.44
N SER A 52 -3.05 12.68 11.96
CA SER A 52 -3.86 13.52 12.86
C SER A 52 -5.04 12.74 13.37
N GLU A 53 -5.38 12.92 14.64
CA GLU A 53 -6.65 12.41 15.17
C GLU A 53 -7.83 13.08 14.45
N GLU A 54 -7.65 14.33 14.03
CA GLU A 54 -8.61 15.09 13.22
C GLU A 54 -8.84 14.48 11.82
N SER A 55 -7.90 13.67 11.32
CA SER A 55 -8.09 12.90 10.08
C SER A 55 -9.12 11.78 10.23
N TYR A 56 -9.55 11.47 11.46
CA TYR A 56 -10.46 10.37 11.78
C TYR A 56 -11.67 10.85 12.61
N PRO A 57 -12.44 11.86 12.16
CA PRO A 57 -13.49 12.47 12.97
C PRO A 57 -14.60 11.48 13.36
N ARG A 58 -14.86 10.48 12.51
CA ARG A 58 -15.89 9.45 12.71
C ARG A 58 -15.36 8.13 13.26
N ASN A 59 -14.06 8.01 13.53
CA ASN A 59 -13.45 6.76 13.97
C ASN A 59 -12.72 6.93 15.33
N PRO A 60 -13.42 6.72 16.47
CA PRO A 60 -12.81 6.84 17.79
C PRO A 60 -11.68 5.84 18.03
N ARG A 61 -11.76 4.62 17.48
CA ARG A 61 -10.72 3.59 17.64
C ARG A 61 -9.41 3.98 16.94
N ALA A 62 -9.51 4.60 15.77
CA ALA A 62 -8.34 5.12 15.07
C ALA A 62 -7.66 6.24 15.89
N ARG A 63 -8.44 7.14 16.48
CA ARG A 63 -7.94 8.23 17.33
C ARG A 63 -7.28 7.70 18.60
N GLU A 64 -7.92 6.76 19.29
CA GLU A 64 -7.37 6.06 20.45
C GLU A 64 -6.02 5.42 20.11
N ARG A 65 -5.93 4.65 19.02
CA ARG A 65 -4.68 4.02 18.57
C ARG A 65 -3.58 5.05 18.31
N VAL A 66 -3.89 6.15 17.63
CA VAL A 66 -2.90 7.22 17.36
C VAL A 66 -2.43 7.84 18.67
N ALA A 67 -3.34 8.14 19.61
CA ALA A 67 -3.01 8.72 20.90
C ALA A 67 -2.13 7.77 21.73
N GLU A 68 -2.48 6.49 21.82
CA GLU A 68 -1.71 5.47 22.53
C GLU A 68 -0.28 5.33 21.98
N VAL A 69 -0.13 5.22 20.66
CA VAL A 69 1.21 5.11 20.04
C VAL A 69 1.99 6.40 20.23
N ARG A 70 1.33 7.57 20.16
CA ARG A 70 1.99 8.86 20.41
C ARG A 70 2.54 8.95 21.84
N ASP A 71 1.75 8.52 22.81
CA ASP A 71 2.12 8.55 24.23
C ASP A 71 3.27 7.59 24.50
N ALA A 72 3.17 6.36 24.01
CA ALA A 72 4.23 5.37 24.11
C ALA A 72 5.53 5.87 23.45
N ALA A 73 5.47 6.44 22.24
CA ALA A 73 6.65 6.90 21.52
C ALA A 73 7.29 8.14 22.17
N ARG A 74 6.48 9.02 22.79
CA ARG A 74 6.95 10.17 23.57
C ARG A 74 7.72 9.71 24.82
N CYS A 75 7.18 8.74 25.55
CA CYS A 75 7.80 8.18 26.75
C CYS A 75 8.97 7.23 26.43
N GLY A 76 9.06 6.71 25.20
CA GLY A 76 10.04 5.69 24.81
C GLY A 76 9.62 4.28 25.16
N GLU A 77 8.34 4.06 25.40
CA GLU A 77 7.77 2.76 25.80
C GLU A 77 7.19 1.99 24.60
N ASP A 78 7.30 2.55 23.39
CA ASP A 78 6.84 1.88 22.17
C ASP A 78 7.65 0.62 21.87
N ALA A 79 7.03 -0.31 21.13
CA ALA A 79 7.58 -1.63 20.86
C ALA A 79 8.94 -1.57 20.12
N LEU A 80 9.10 -0.67 19.15
CA LEU A 80 10.36 -0.53 18.41
C LEU A 80 11.48 0.01 19.30
N THR A 81 11.23 1.00 20.15
CA THR A 81 12.23 1.48 21.13
C THR A 81 12.69 0.34 22.03
N ARG A 82 11.75 -0.37 22.66
CA ARG A 82 12.08 -1.48 23.57
C ARG A 82 12.86 -2.60 22.87
N GLN A 83 12.47 -2.95 21.64
CA GLN A 83 13.17 -3.96 20.86
C GLN A 83 14.61 -3.54 20.55
N LEU A 84 14.83 -2.28 20.14
CA LEU A 84 16.17 -1.79 19.86
C LEU A 84 17.04 -1.74 21.12
N GLU A 85 16.48 -1.30 22.26
CA GLU A 85 17.17 -1.25 23.56
C GLU A 85 17.57 -2.64 24.07
N LEU A 86 16.69 -3.63 23.92
CA LEU A 86 16.93 -5.01 24.34
C LEU A 86 18.17 -5.62 23.66
N LEU A 87 18.49 -5.18 22.44
CA LEU A 87 19.65 -5.63 21.68
C LEU A 87 20.98 -4.98 22.13
N ALA A 88 20.94 -4.08 23.13
CA ALA A 88 22.08 -3.37 23.69
C ALA A 88 22.96 -2.69 22.62
N PRO A 89 22.42 -1.70 21.87
CA PRO A 89 23.17 -1.02 20.82
C PRO A 89 24.34 -0.23 21.41
N SER A 90 25.40 -0.06 20.62
CA SER A 90 26.53 0.81 20.96
C SER A 90 26.10 2.28 21.07
N SER A 91 25.06 2.67 20.34
CA SER A 91 24.41 3.97 20.46
C SER A 91 22.94 3.86 20.06
N LEU A 92 22.05 4.50 20.81
CA LEU A 92 20.64 4.68 20.44
C LEU A 92 20.29 6.16 20.49
N THR A 93 19.81 6.71 19.40
CA THR A 93 19.30 8.09 19.32
C THR A 93 17.83 8.08 18.95
N ARG A 94 17.05 8.96 19.57
CA ARG A 94 15.64 9.20 19.25
C ARG A 94 15.44 10.66 18.87
N ALA A 95 14.88 10.91 17.69
CA ALA A 95 14.49 12.23 17.23
C ALA A 95 12.96 12.29 17.13
N LEU A 96 12.37 13.32 17.72
CA LEU A 96 10.93 13.57 17.75
C LEU A 96 10.62 14.78 16.87
N ALA A 97 9.71 14.63 15.90
CA ALA A 97 9.28 15.72 15.04
C ALA A 97 7.81 16.08 15.32
N TYR A 98 7.59 17.35 15.64
CA TYR A 98 6.28 17.92 15.93
C TYR A 98 5.78 18.76 14.75
N ARG A 99 4.48 18.72 14.50
CA ARG A 99 3.77 19.62 13.58
C ARG A 99 2.47 20.04 14.25
N ASP A 100 2.20 21.34 14.26
CA ASP A 100 1.02 21.94 14.89
C ASP A 100 0.87 21.53 16.37
N GLY A 101 2.00 21.47 17.10
CA GLY A 101 2.04 21.10 18.51
C GLY A 101 1.87 19.60 18.81
N ALA A 102 1.57 18.76 17.82
CA ALA A 102 1.43 17.31 17.97
C ALA A 102 2.65 16.54 17.45
N LEU A 103 3.03 15.46 18.14
CA LEU A 103 4.08 14.55 17.66
C LEU A 103 3.57 13.82 16.41
N ARG A 104 4.31 13.95 15.29
CA ARG A 104 3.97 13.39 13.98
C ARG A 104 4.92 12.30 13.52
N GLU A 105 6.18 12.38 13.94
CA GLU A 105 7.18 11.41 13.53
C GLU A 105 8.17 11.15 14.65
N VAL A 106 8.53 9.88 14.82
CA VAL A 106 9.63 9.45 15.68
C VAL A 106 10.61 8.67 14.85
N ARG A 107 11.87 9.12 14.83
CA ARG A 107 12.98 8.39 14.22
C ARG A 107 13.88 7.84 15.30
N ARG A 108 14.25 6.58 15.17
CA ARG A 108 15.18 5.87 16.06
C ARG A 108 16.35 5.41 15.22
N THR A 109 17.55 5.69 15.70
CA THR A 109 18.79 5.23 15.06
C THR A 109 19.57 4.45 16.09
N ALA A 110 19.72 3.15 15.87
CA ALA A 110 20.48 2.24 16.72
C ALA A 110 21.69 1.71 15.94
N SER A 111 22.87 1.78 16.54
CA SER A 111 24.11 1.30 15.90
C SER A 111 24.67 0.11 16.67
N TYR A 112 25.10 -0.91 15.94
CA TYR A 112 25.62 -2.17 16.47
C TYR A 112 26.98 -2.44 15.83
N ALA A 113 28.01 -2.65 16.65
CA ALA A 113 29.33 -3.00 16.17
C ALA A 113 29.38 -4.35 15.43
N ASP A 114 28.49 -5.28 15.79
CA ASP A 114 28.32 -6.57 15.13
C ASP A 114 27.00 -6.60 14.34
N ALA A 115 27.11 -6.73 13.02
CA ALA A 115 25.95 -6.81 12.13
C ALA A 115 25.03 -8.02 12.39
N ARG A 116 25.50 -9.06 13.10
CA ARG A 116 24.65 -10.18 13.52
C ARG A 116 23.55 -9.80 14.50
N ALA A 117 23.57 -8.58 15.03
CA ALA A 117 22.43 -8.02 15.76
C ALA A 117 21.10 -8.11 14.96
N VAL A 118 21.17 -8.10 13.63
CA VAL A 118 19.99 -8.29 12.75
C VAL A 118 19.24 -9.60 13.01
N GLU A 119 19.94 -10.67 13.39
CA GLU A 119 19.34 -12.00 13.62
C GLU A 119 18.37 -11.97 14.81
N ARG A 120 18.68 -11.15 15.83
CA ARG A 120 17.85 -10.97 17.04
C ARG A 120 16.83 -9.85 16.90
N LEU A 121 17.02 -8.94 15.94
CA LEU A 121 16.09 -7.81 15.73
C LEU A 121 14.65 -8.27 15.46
N PHE A 122 14.51 -9.39 14.76
CA PHE A 122 13.21 -9.97 14.41
C PHE A 122 12.83 -11.16 15.29
N GLU A 123 13.46 -11.33 16.45
CA GLU A 123 13.09 -12.37 17.39
C GLU A 123 11.62 -12.22 17.82
N GLY A 124 10.85 -13.29 17.71
CA GLY A 124 9.40 -13.30 17.94
C GLY A 124 8.54 -12.99 16.71
N ALA A 125 9.13 -12.56 15.59
CA ALA A 125 8.42 -12.51 14.31
C ALA A 125 8.36 -13.91 13.67
N PRO A 126 7.35 -14.20 12.81
CA PRO A 126 7.23 -15.47 12.11
C PRO A 126 8.19 -15.54 10.91
N LEU A 127 9.48 -15.31 11.14
CA LEU A 127 10.54 -15.42 10.14
C LEU A 127 11.87 -15.80 10.80
N SER A 128 12.80 -16.31 10.02
CA SER A 128 14.18 -16.57 10.45
C SER A 128 15.13 -15.67 9.67
N VAL A 129 16.08 -15.05 10.36
CA VAL A 129 17.12 -14.21 9.75
C VAL A 129 18.48 -14.79 10.06
N GLY A 130 19.32 -14.92 9.05
CA GLY A 130 20.71 -15.34 9.19
C GLY A 130 21.65 -14.37 8.47
N LEU A 131 22.79 -14.07 9.08
CA LEU A 131 23.85 -13.28 8.49
C LEU A 131 25.17 -14.06 8.51
N THR A 132 25.67 -14.40 7.33
CA THR A 132 26.95 -15.10 7.17
C THR A 132 27.98 -14.20 6.52
N ARG A 133 29.24 -14.38 6.94
CA ARG A 133 30.41 -13.71 6.38
C ARG A 133 31.40 -14.77 5.92
N SER A 134 31.81 -14.70 4.66
CA SER A 134 32.81 -15.60 4.09
C SER A 134 33.83 -14.78 3.32
N GLY A 135 35.03 -14.63 3.87
CA GLY A 135 36.07 -13.75 3.32
C GLY A 135 35.61 -12.29 3.25
N GLY A 136 35.62 -11.72 2.04
CA GLY A 136 35.16 -10.36 1.73
C GLY A 136 33.68 -10.26 1.35
N GLU A 137 32.91 -11.34 1.47
CA GLU A 137 31.49 -11.41 1.12
C GLU A 137 30.62 -11.52 2.37
N MET A 138 29.46 -10.86 2.32
CA MET A 138 28.39 -10.94 3.30
C MET A 138 27.13 -11.48 2.63
N GLN A 139 26.37 -12.30 3.37
CA GLN A 139 25.09 -12.81 2.94
C GLN A 139 24.05 -12.65 4.05
N LEU A 140 22.99 -11.91 3.75
CA LEU A 140 21.76 -11.84 4.53
C LEU A 140 20.75 -12.80 3.91
N GLU A 141 20.17 -13.68 4.72
CA GLU A 141 19.08 -14.56 4.31
C GLU A 141 17.91 -14.39 5.29
N ILE A 142 16.72 -14.16 4.75
CA ILE A 142 15.47 -14.07 5.51
C ILE A 142 14.51 -15.11 4.95
N LEU A 143 14.05 -16.00 5.83
CA LEU A 143 13.13 -17.08 5.53
C LEU A 143 11.80 -16.82 6.25
N PRO A 144 10.74 -16.42 5.53
CA PRO A 144 9.39 -16.37 6.07
C PRO A 144 8.94 -17.70 6.67
N GLY A 145 8.32 -17.64 7.84
CA GLY A 145 7.61 -18.75 8.44
C GLY A 145 6.28 -19.03 7.75
N ARG A 146 5.66 -20.17 8.11
CA ARG A 146 4.33 -20.56 7.63
C ARG A 146 3.24 -19.84 8.43
N GLY A 147 3.10 -18.52 8.23
CA GLY A 147 1.98 -17.75 8.78
C GLY A 147 2.34 -16.30 9.10
N GLY A 148 1.36 -15.41 8.99
CA GLY A 148 1.50 -14.03 9.46
C GLY A 148 1.38 -13.90 10.98
N ARG A 149 1.44 -12.66 11.45
CA ARG A 149 1.38 -12.26 12.87
C ARG A 149 -0.02 -12.22 13.46
N ALA A 150 -1.05 -12.35 12.62
CA ALA A 150 -2.45 -12.31 13.04
C ALA A 150 -2.82 -13.49 13.96
N THR A 151 -3.70 -13.22 14.92
CA THR A 151 -4.42 -14.23 15.68
C THR A 151 -5.40 -15.02 14.78
N ALA A 152 -5.94 -16.13 15.29
CA ALA A 152 -6.95 -16.89 14.55
C ALA A 152 -8.24 -16.08 14.30
N SER A 153 -8.59 -15.15 15.18
CA SER A 153 -9.74 -14.26 14.98
C SER A 153 -9.46 -13.26 13.86
N GLU A 154 -8.32 -12.56 13.92
CA GLU A 154 -7.90 -11.60 12.89
C GLU A 154 -7.76 -12.28 11.51
N ARG A 155 -7.27 -13.52 11.43
CA ARG A 155 -7.22 -14.26 10.15
C ARG A 155 -8.61 -14.54 9.56
N ARG A 156 -9.58 -14.94 10.38
CA ARG A 156 -10.96 -15.15 9.92
C ARG A 156 -11.60 -13.84 9.46
N GLU A 157 -11.33 -12.78 10.20
CA GLU A 157 -11.79 -11.43 9.89
C GLU A 157 -11.19 -10.92 8.57
N ALA A 158 -9.88 -11.12 8.35
CA ALA A 158 -9.19 -10.80 7.11
C ALA A 158 -9.77 -11.60 5.93
N ALA A 159 -9.94 -12.92 6.09
CA ALA A 159 -10.50 -13.78 5.05
C ALA A 159 -11.94 -13.39 4.67
N SER A 160 -12.77 -13.04 5.67
CA SER A 160 -14.14 -12.55 5.42
C SER A 160 -14.13 -11.23 4.66
N ALA A 161 -13.26 -10.29 5.05
CA ALA A 161 -13.16 -8.98 4.39
C ALA A 161 -12.58 -9.09 2.97
N ILE A 162 -11.60 -9.96 2.74
CA ILE A 162 -11.07 -10.26 1.40
C ILE A 162 -12.16 -10.85 0.51
N SER A 163 -13.05 -11.69 1.04
CA SER A 163 -14.18 -12.20 0.26
C SER A 163 -15.09 -11.07 -0.23
N GLY A 164 -15.51 -10.17 0.66
CA GLY A 164 -16.33 -9.01 0.30
C GLY A 164 -15.63 -8.06 -0.67
N PHE A 165 -14.34 -7.81 -0.46
CA PHE A 165 -13.51 -7.02 -1.36
C PHE A 165 -13.42 -7.63 -2.76
N SER A 166 -13.23 -8.95 -2.84
CA SER A 166 -13.14 -9.67 -4.11
C SER A 166 -14.45 -9.66 -4.88
N GLU A 167 -15.59 -9.69 -4.19
CA GLU A 167 -16.91 -9.52 -4.80
C GLU A 167 -17.10 -8.10 -5.36
N ALA A 168 -16.71 -7.06 -4.62
CA ALA A 168 -16.75 -5.68 -5.09
C ALA A 168 -15.83 -5.48 -6.32
N ALA A 169 -14.61 -6.02 -6.26
CA ALA A 169 -13.64 -5.94 -7.35
C ALA A 169 -14.13 -6.69 -8.61
N ALA A 170 -14.75 -7.87 -8.47
CA ALA A 170 -15.32 -8.57 -9.62
C ALA A 170 -16.48 -7.78 -10.27
N ARG A 171 -17.35 -7.15 -9.47
CA ARG A 171 -18.40 -6.26 -10.00
C ARG A 171 -17.81 -5.07 -10.74
N TYR A 172 -16.77 -4.45 -10.17
CA TYR A 172 -16.04 -3.35 -10.80
C TYR A 172 -15.44 -3.75 -12.15
N LEU A 173 -14.69 -4.86 -12.19
CA LEU A 173 -14.06 -5.35 -13.43
C LEU A 173 -15.10 -5.72 -14.49
N SER A 174 -16.25 -6.28 -14.10
CA SER A 174 -17.34 -6.56 -15.03
C SER A 174 -17.96 -5.28 -15.60
N ALA A 175 -18.25 -4.29 -14.75
CA ALA A 175 -18.81 -3.01 -15.19
C ALA A 175 -17.85 -2.28 -16.13
N LEU A 176 -16.55 -2.29 -15.80
CA LEU A 176 -15.51 -1.69 -16.65
C LEU A 176 -15.39 -2.41 -18.00
N ALA A 177 -15.45 -3.74 -18.00
CA ALA A 177 -15.44 -4.53 -19.23
C ALA A 177 -16.63 -4.17 -20.14
N ASP A 178 -17.83 -4.03 -19.58
CA ASP A 178 -19.02 -3.68 -20.35
C ASP A 178 -18.96 -2.25 -20.92
N LEU A 179 -18.33 -1.32 -20.19
CA LEU A 179 -18.04 0.01 -20.70
C LEU A 179 -17.00 0.00 -21.82
N TRP A 180 -15.92 -0.75 -21.67
CA TRP A 180 -14.88 -0.86 -22.71
C TRP A 180 -15.41 -1.50 -23.99
N ASP A 181 -16.21 -2.57 -23.89
CA ASP A 181 -16.88 -3.18 -25.03
C ASP A 181 -17.84 -2.19 -25.72
N TYR A 182 -18.53 -1.34 -24.96
CA TYR A 182 -19.36 -0.28 -25.53
C TYR A 182 -18.53 0.74 -26.31
N LEU A 183 -17.40 1.19 -25.76
CA LEU A 183 -16.53 2.17 -26.41
C LEU A 183 -15.80 1.61 -27.63
N ASP A 184 -15.58 0.29 -27.71
CA ASP A 184 -15.04 -0.34 -28.93
C ASP A 184 -16.02 -0.19 -30.11
N GLY A 185 -17.32 -0.22 -29.84
CA GLY A 185 -18.35 0.12 -30.82
C GLY A 185 -18.57 1.63 -31.04
N ASN A 186 -18.04 2.47 -30.14
CA ASN A 186 -18.26 3.92 -30.11
C ASN A 186 -16.95 4.69 -29.86
N PRO A 187 -15.91 4.52 -30.69
CA PRO A 187 -14.58 5.06 -30.40
C PRO A 187 -14.54 6.59 -30.33
N HIS A 188 -15.44 7.27 -31.04
CA HIS A 188 -15.58 8.73 -30.98
C HIS A 188 -16.07 9.26 -29.62
N ARG A 189 -16.65 8.40 -28.76
CA ARG A 189 -17.10 8.73 -27.40
C ARG A 189 -16.05 8.43 -26.33
N GLU A 190 -14.95 7.75 -26.69
CA GLU A 190 -13.95 7.27 -25.73
C GLU A 190 -13.44 8.39 -24.81
N ARG A 191 -12.94 9.46 -25.42
CA ARG A 191 -12.27 10.54 -24.69
C ARG A 191 -13.21 11.19 -23.68
N VAL A 192 -14.44 11.51 -24.09
CA VAL A 192 -15.41 12.22 -23.24
C VAL A 192 -15.86 11.34 -22.07
N VAL A 193 -16.09 10.05 -22.31
CA VAL A 193 -16.50 9.09 -21.27
C VAL A 193 -15.40 8.85 -20.26
N VAL A 194 -14.17 8.61 -20.73
CA VAL A 194 -13.01 8.35 -19.86
C VAL A 194 -12.67 9.57 -19.03
N ALA A 195 -12.71 10.76 -19.63
CA ALA A 195 -12.53 12.01 -18.90
C ALA A 195 -13.58 12.18 -17.78
N GLY A 196 -14.85 11.82 -18.05
CA GLY A 196 -15.90 11.84 -17.04
C GLY A 196 -15.64 10.90 -15.86
N ILE A 197 -15.12 9.69 -16.11
CA ILE A 197 -14.75 8.74 -15.04
C ILE A 197 -13.58 9.26 -14.20
N LEU A 198 -12.61 9.91 -14.85
CA LEU A 198 -11.44 10.50 -14.17
C LEU A 198 -11.74 11.87 -13.53
N ASP A 199 -13.01 12.27 -13.46
CA ASP A 199 -13.50 13.56 -12.95
C ASP A 199 -12.82 14.77 -13.60
N LEU A 200 -12.55 14.67 -14.90
CA LEU A 200 -11.94 15.73 -15.71
C LEU A 200 -13.02 16.53 -16.45
N ARG A 201 -12.87 17.85 -16.44
CA ARG A 201 -13.72 18.73 -17.25
C ARG A 201 -13.30 18.65 -18.72
N THR A 202 -14.19 18.11 -19.55
CA THR A 202 -14.08 18.28 -21.00
C THR A 202 -14.85 19.53 -21.44
N GLY A 203 -14.35 20.19 -22.49
CA GLY A 203 -15.07 21.31 -23.12
C GLY A 203 -16.25 20.87 -24.00
N GLU A 204 -16.55 19.58 -24.04
CA GLU A 204 -17.58 18.97 -24.90
C GLU A 204 -18.88 18.83 -24.10
N GLU A 205 -19.93 19.55 -24.53
CA GLU A 205 -21.21 19.64 -23.82
C GLU A 205 -22.30 18.69 -24.37
N GLU A 206 -21.94 17.64 -25.12
CA GLU A 206 -22.94 16.73 -25.68
C GLU A 206 -23.50 15.79 -24.61
N GLU A 207 -24.83 15.76 -24.49
CA GLU A 207 -25.51 14.92 -23.51
C GLU A 207 -25.27 13.43 -23.83
N PRO A 208 -24.77 12.63 -22.87
CA PRO A 208 -24.48 11.22 -23.13
C PRO A 208 -25.76 10.44 -23.42
N PRO A 209 -25.76 9.51 -24.38
CA PRO A 209 -26.87 8.57 -24.55
C PRO A 209 -27.20 7.86 -23.24
N GLU A 210 -28.48 7.54 -23.01
CA GLU A 210 -28.95 6.90 -21.77
C GLU A 210 -28.14 5.65 -21.40
N ARG A 211 -27.80 4.82 -22.40
CA ARG A 211 -26.97 3.63 -22.22
C ARG A 211 -25.53 3.96 -21.79
N GLU A 212 -24.91 4.96 -22.40
CA GLU A 212 -23.54 5.40 -22.04
C GLU A 212 -23.51 5.88 -20.61
N ARG A 213 -24.49 6.70 -20.24
CA ARG A 213 -24.67 7.20 -18.88
C ARG A 213 -24.81 6.06 -17.87
N ALA A 214 -25.69 5.09 -18.15
CA ALA A 214 -25.90 3.94 -17.27
C ALA A 214 -24.62 3.10 -17.07
N LEU A 215 -23.83 2.90 -18.12
CA LEU A 215 -22.55 2.17 -18.02
C LEU A 215 -21.51 2.95 -17.21
N GLY A 216 -21.38 4.26 -17.45
CA GLY A 216 -20.48 5.12 -16.68
C GLY A 216 -20.84 5.18 -15.20
N GLU A 217 -22.13 5.36 -14.88
CA GLU A 217 -22.64 5.36 -13.51
C GLU A 217 -22.38 4.01 -12.81
N ALA A 218 -22.56 2.88 -13.51
CA ALA A 218 -22.27 1.55 -12.96
C ALA A 218 -20.79 1.35 -12.64
N VAL A 219 -19.87 1.86 -13.48
CA VAL A 219 -18.42 1.81 -13.21
C VAL A 219 -18.09 2.65 -11.98
N VAL A 220 -18.57 3.88 -11.91
CA VAL A 220 -18.29 4.80 -10.80
C VAL A 220 -18.84 4.27 -9.48
N GLU A 221 -20.06 3.71 -9.48
CA GLU A 221 -20.64 3.07 -8.31
C GLU A 221 -19.78 1.88 -7.84
N ALA A 222 -19.37 1.00 -8.78
CA ALA A 222 -18.56 -0.16 -8.44
C ALA A 222 -17.14 0.23 -7.97
N MET A 223 -16.55 1.30 -8.51
CA MET A 223 -15.31 1.90 -7.99
C MET A 223 -15.48 2.33 -6.53
N GLY A 224 -16.58 3.02 -6.22
CA GLY A 224 -16.93 3.40 -4.85
C GLY A 224 -17.00 2.21 -3.90
N GLN A 225 -17.63 1.11 -4.31
CA GLN A 225 -17.71 -0.11 -3.51
C GLN A 225 -16.34 -0.73 -3.21
N VAL A 226 -15.41 -0.74 -4.19
CA VAL A 226 -14.04 -1.22 -3.93
C VAL A 226 -13.30 -0.26 -3.00
N HIS A 227 -13.47 1.04 -3.24
CA HIS A 227 -12.83 2.10 -2.47
C HIS A 227 -13.21 2.08 -0.98
N GLU A 228 -14.47 1.80 -0.65
CA GLU A 228 -14.95 1.68 0.73
C GLU A 228 -14.14 0.66 1.57
N PHE A 229 -13.63 -0.41 0.96
CA PHE A 229 -12.79 -1.39 1.64
C PHE A 229 -11.36 -0.90 1.91
N LEU A 230 -10.89 0.05 1.12
CA LEU A 230 -9.56 0.65 1.28
C LEU A 230 -9.57 1.71 2.38
N GLN A 231 -10.74 2.31 2.63
CA GLN A 231 -10.96 3.22 3.74
C GLN A 231 -10.93 2.51 5.10
N LEU A 232 -10.54 3.25 6.13
CA LEU A 232 -10.58 2.78 7.50
C LEU A 232 -12.03 2.71 8.01
N SER A 233 -12.61 1.50 8.04
CA SER A 233 -13.99 1.28 8.46
C SER A 233 -14.28 1.85 9.86
N GLU A 234 -15.44 2.48 10.03
CA GLU A 234 -15.86 3.01 11.33
C GLU A 234 -15.85 1.91 12.41
N GLY A 235 -15.31 2.24 13.58
CA GLY A 235 -15.20 1.30 14.70
C GLY A 235 -13.99 0.37 14.65
N ARG A 236 -13.14 0.43 13.63
CA ARG A 236 -11.84 -0.26 13.59
C ARG A 236 -10.67 0.70 13.79
N GLY A 237 -9.65 0.24 14.50
CA GLY A 237 -8.36 0.95 14.62
C GLY A 237 -7.41 0.69 13.44
N GLU A 238 -7.73 -0.26 12.57
CA GLU A 238 -6.86 -0.75 11.49
C GLU A 238 -7.63 -0.92 10.18
N SER A 239 -6.98 -0.57 9.08
CA SER A 239 -7.49 -0.73 7.71
C SER A 239 -7.50 -2.19 7.28
N LEU A 240 -8.22 -2.50 6.20
CA LEU A 240 -8.18 -3.84 5.62
C LEU A 240 -6.78 -4.20 5.12
N ASP A 241 -6.03 -3.25 4.56
CA ASP A 241 -4.65 -3.48 4.14
C ASP A 241 -3.76 -3.87 5.33
N GLU A 242 -3.87 -3.16 6.46
CA GLU A 242 -3.15 -3.50 7.70
C GLU A 242 -3.52 -4.89 8.23
N LEU A 243 -4.82 -5.22 8.23
CA LEU A 243 -5.30 -6.53 8.67
C LEU A 243 -4.81 -7.65 7.74
N SER A 244 -4.80 -7.41 6.42
CA SER A 244 -4.26 -8.35 5.44
C SER A 244 -2.75 -8.55 5.65
N ARG A 245 -1.98 -7.49 5.89
CA ARG A 245 -0.55 -7.60 6.22
C ARG A 245 -0.32 -8.40 7.49
N LYS A 246 -1.10 -8.18 8.55
CA LYS A 246 -1.00 -9.03 9.74
C LYS A 246 -1.23 -10.50 9.42
N ALA A 247 -2.16 -10.81 8.52
CA ALA A 247 -2.51 -12.20 8.19
C ALA A 247 -1.46 -12.89 7.29
N TYR A 248 -0.87 -12.16 6.35
CA TYR A 248 -0.04 -12.73 5.28
C TYR A 248 1.43 -12.28 5.30
N ASP A 249 1.72 -11.08 5.79
CA ASP A 249 3.07 -10.52 5.85
C ASP A 249 3.81 -11.03 7.11
N PRO A 250 4.90 -11.79 6.97
CA PRO A 250 5.69 -12.25 8.09
C PRO A 250 6.50 -11.10 8.71
N PHE A 251 6.75 -10.03 7.96
CA PHE A 251 7.53 -8.89 8.45
C PHE A 251 6.67 -8.05 9.41
N PRO A 252 7.23 -7.65 10.58
CA PRO A 252 6.50 -6.83 11.52
C PRO A 252 6.16 -5.45 10.97
N VAL A 253 7.06 -4.92 10.13
CA VAL A 253 6.99 -3.60 9.50
C VAL A 253 7.68 -3.68 8.13
N PRO A 254 7.35 -2.79 7.18
CA PRO A 254 8.08 -2.62 5.92
C PRO A 254 9.60 -2.55 6.14
N LEU A 255 10.33 -3.36 5.37
CA LEU A 255 11.77 -3.53 5.51
C LEU A 255 12.51 -3.07 4.25
N SER A 256 13.53 -2.24 4.45
CA SER A 256 14.54 -1.92 3.45
C SER A 256 15.94 -2.24 3.97
N VAL A 257 16.85 -2.52 3.04
CA VAL A 257 18.24 -2.88 3.30
C VAL A 257 19.13 -2.04 2.41
N GLU A 258 20.10 -1.37 3.00
CA GLU A 258 21.19 -0.69 2.33
C GLU A 258 22.50 -1.39 2.68
N VAL A 259 23.34 -1.64 1.67
CA VAL A 259 24.65 -2.28 1.87
C VAL A 259 25.76 -1.42 1.30
N ALA A 260 26.81 -1.22 2.10
CA ALA A 260 28.07 -0.69 1.61
C ALA A 260 28.81 -1.77 0.81
N GLY A 261 28.93 -1.55 -0.51
CA GLY A 261 29.64 -2.46 -1.40
C GLY A 261 28.92 -2.74 -2.69
N THR A 262 29.30 -3.83 -3.36
CA THR A 262 28.67 -4.24 -4.63
C THR A 262 27.77 -5.44 -4.38
N VAL A 263 26.47 -5.26 -4.65
CA VAL A 263 25.45 -6.33 -4.60
C VAL A 263 25.74 -7.36 -5.69
N ALA A 264 26.03 -8.58 -5.28
CA ALA A 264 26.29 -9.72 -6.17
C ALA A 264 25.00 -10.50 -6.48
N GLU A 265 24.13 -10.69 -5.48
CA GLU A 265 22.87 -11.44 -5.60
C GLU A 265 21.78 -10.73 -4.79
N ALA A 266 20.58 -10.63 -5.34
CA ALA A 266 19.40 -10.11 -4.65
C ALA A 266 18.16 -10.87 -5.11
N THR A 267 17.70 -11.81 -4.28
CA THR A 267 16.51 -12.63 -4.51
C THR A 267 15.40 -12.17 -3.57
N GLY A 268 14.19 -11.97 -4.12
CA GLY A 268 13.01 -11.55 -3.36
C GLY A 268 12.94 -10.05 -3.07
N PHE A 269 13.98 -9.26 -3.37
CA PHE A 269 14.00 -7.82 -3.13
C PHE A 269 13.68 -7.01 -4.39
N LEU A 270 13.05 -5.84 -4.21
CA LEU A 270 12.96 -4.77 -5.20
C LEU A 270 14.19 -3.86 -5.07
N ARG A 271 14.77 -3.43 -6.18
CA ARG A 271 15.89 -2.45 -6.18
C ARG A 271 15.33 -1.03 -6.23
N GLU A 272 15.79 -0.16 -5.33
CA GLU A 272 15.36 1.25 -5.25
C GLU A 272 16.49 2.24 -5.58
N GLY A 273 17.69 1.74 -5.81
CA GLY A 273 18.86 2.54 -6.15
C GLY A 273 20.13 1.71 -6.07
N THR A 274 21.28 2.38 -6.08
CA THR A 274 22.57 1.71 -5.90
C THR A 274 22.72 1.25 -4.45
N GLY A 275 22.72 -0.06 -4.22
CA GLY A 275 22.93 -0.65 -2.89
C GLY A 275 21.71 -0.63 -1.97
N LYS A 276 20.60 0.01 -2.35
CA LYS A 276 19.34 0.05 -1.59
C LYS A 276 18.30 -0.90 -2.18
N LEU A 277 17.79 -1.77 -1.33
CA LEU A 277 16.83 -2.81 -1.65
C LEU A 277 15.64 -2.75 -0.69
N ARG A 278 14.47 -3.14 -1.15
CA ARG A 278 13.25 -3.19 -0.34
C ARG A 278 12.58 -4.55 -0.46
N VAL A 279 12.06 -5.06 0.65
CA VAL A 279 11.15 -6.20 0.63
C VAL A 279 9.82 -5.72 0.00
N PRO A 280 9.37 -6.33 -1.12
CA PRO A 280 8.08 -5.99 -1.71
C PRO A 280 6.99 -6.02 -0.63
N PRO A 281 6.24 -4.93 -0.43
CA PRO A 281 5.18 -4.92 0.56
C PRO A 281 4.08 -5.87 0.13
N VAL A 282 3.60 -6.69 1.06
CA VAL A 282 2.33 -7.39 0.88
C VAL A 282 1.23 -6.35 1.08
N SER A 283 0.42 -6.09 0.06
CA SER A 283 -0.68 -5.13 0.13
C SER A 283 -1.87 -5.64 -0.66
N LEU A 284 -3.06 -5.55 -0.08
CA LEU A 284 -4.30 -5.93 -0.74
C LEU A 284 -4.53 -5.07 -1.98
N TRP A 285 -4.39 -3.75 -1.81
CA TRP A 285 -4.52 -2.79 -2.90
C TRP A 285 -3.41 -2.95 -3.94
N GLY A 286 -2.15 -3.01 -3.50
CA GLY A 286 -1.02 -3.19 -4.40
C GLY A 286 -1.17 -4.46 -5.25
N THR A 287 -1.72 -5.53 -4.66
CA THR A 287 -2.01 -6.78 -5.38
C THR A 287 -3.12 -6.57 -6.42
N LEU A 288 -4.27 -5.99 -6.04
CA LEU A 288 -5.36 -5.74 -7.00
C LEU A 288 -4.90 -4.85 -8.16
N SER A 289 -4.22 -3.74 -7.86
CA SER A 289 -3.72 -2.80 -8.88
C SER A 289 -2.72 -3.48 -9.84
N SER A 290 -1.89 -4.40 -9.35
CA SER A 290 -0.98 -5.17 -10.22
C SER A 290 -1.72 -6.19 -11.11
N LEU A 291 -2.90 -6.65 -10.68
CA LEU A 291 -3.69 -7.66 -11.35
C LEU A 291 -4.75 -7.08 -12.29
N SER A 292 -5.21 -5.85 -12.08
CA SER A 292 -6.36 -5.31 -12.81
C SER A 292 -6.15 -5.33 -14.32
N ASN A 293 -4.96 -4.92 -14.78
CA ASN A 293 -4.56 -4.95 -16.18
C ASN A 293 -4.48 -6.36 -16.80
N ARG A 294 -4.52 -7.43 -16.00
CA ARG A 294 -4.63 -8.82 -16.47
C ARG A 294 -5.99 -9.11 -17.09
N TRP A 295 -7.03 -8.46 -16.59
CA TRP A 295 -8.42 -8.74 -16.95
C TRP A 295 -9.00 -7.63 -17.82
N VAL A 296 -8.82 -6.38 -17.41
CA VAL A 296 -9.37 -5.21 -18.09
C VAL A 296 -8.36 -4.07 -17.99
N ARG A 297 -8.04 -3.44 -19.12
CA ARG A 297 -7.12 -2.28 -19.17
C ARG A 297 -7.65 -1.19 -20.13
N PRO A 298 -7.30 0.08 -19.90
CA PRO A 298 -6.67 0.61 -18.69
C PRO A 298 -7.63 0.63 -17.49
N ASP A 299 -7.07 0.72 -16.27
CA ASP A 299 -7.81 0.69 -15.00
C ASP A 299 -7.95 2.10 -14.40
N PRO A 300 -9.14 2.73 -14.48
CA PRO A 300 -9.35 4.07 -13.91
C PRO A 300 -9.37 4.09 -12.38
N LEU A 301 -9.66 2.97 -11.71
CA LEU A 301 -9.58 2.89 -10.25
C LEU A 301 -8.13 2.94 -9.77
N ALA A 302 -7.22 2.28 -10.49
CA ALA A 302 -5.79 2.38 -10.19
C ALA A 302 -5.28 3.82 -10.28
N GLU A 303 -5.69 4.55 -11.32
CA GLU A 303 -5.35 5.97 -11.47
C GLU A 303 -5.96 6.82 -10.35
N PHE A 304 -7.23 6.58 -10.00
CA PHE A 304 -7.91 7.29 -8.92
C PHE A 304 -7.15 7.12 -7.58
N VAL A 305 -6.86 5.89 -7.17
CA VAL A 305 -6.19 5.62 -5.89
C VAL A 305 -4.76 6.16 -5.88
N ARG A 306 -4.02 6.05 -6.99
CA ARG A 306 -2.66 6.59 -7.11
C ARG A 306 -2.61 8.09 -6.81
N ARG A 307 -3.62 8.84 -7.26
CA ARG A 307 -3.74 10.28 -7.02
C ARG A 307 -4.19 10.63 -5.61
N ASP A 308 -5.02 9.78 -5.01
CA ASP A 308 -5.40 9.95 -3.61
C ASP A 308 -4.19 9.69 -2.67
N GLU A 309 -3.35 8.71 -3.01
CA GLU A 309 -2.09 8.43 -2.30
C GLU A 309 -1.05 9.55 -2.45
N ASP A 310 -0.99 10.20 -3.63
CA ASP A 310 -0.10 11.33 -3.89
C ASP A 310 -0.84 12.50 -4.57
N PRO A 311 -1.44 13.39 -3.77
CA PRO A 311 -2.16 14.57 -4.28
C PRO A 311 -1.25 15.57 -5.01
N SER A 312 0.07 15.41 -4.97
CA SER A 312 1.01 16.28 -5.71
C SER A 312 1.11 15.93 -7.20
N LEU A 313 0.55 14.79 -7.60
CA LEU A 313 0.54 14.35 -8.98
C LEU A 313 -0.27 15.29 -9.89
N PRO A 314 0.25 15.64 -11.08
CA PRO A 314 -0.48 16.48 -12.04
C PRO A 314 -1.76 15.78 -12.46
N GLU A 315 -2.81 16.53 -12.82
CA GLU A 315 -4.09 15.99 -13.34
C GLU A 315 -3.85 14.91 -14.42
N PRO A 316 -4.68 13.85 -14.48
CA PRO A 316 -4.47 12.77 -15.43
C PRO A 316 -4.63 13.28 -16.85
N ASP A 317 -3.69 12.89 -17.71
CA ASP A 317 -3.80 13.08 -19.15
C ASP A 317 -4.58 11.91 -19.74
N VAL A 318 -5.78 12.18 -20.26
CA VAL A 318 -6.68 11.19 -20.85
C VAL A 318 -6.01 10.46 -22.02
N ASP A 319 -5.26 11.17 -22.87
CA ASP A 319 -4.61 10.56 -24.02
C ASP A 319 -3.47 9.64 -23.57
N ALA A 320 -2.70 10.07 -22.57
CA ALA A 320 -1.64 9.24 -22.00
C ALA A 320 -2.21 7.98 -21.32
N PHE A 321 -3.34 8.12 -20.61
CA PHE A 321 -4.03 7.00 -19.97
C PHE A 321 -4.52 5.96 -21.00
N LEU A 322 -5.07 6.44 -22.12
CA LEU A 322 -5.60 5.60 -23.19
C LEU A 322 -4.54 5.07 -24.15
N ALA A 323 -3.33 5.61 -24.15
CA ALA A 323 -2.25 5.22 -25.06
C ALA A 323 -1.88 3.72 -24.97
N SER A 324 -2.17 3.07 -23.84
CA SER A 324 -1.96 1.63 -23.66
C SER A 324 -2.96 0.74 -24.42
N GLY A 325 -4.04 1.34 -24.94
CA GLY A 325 -5.14 0.67 -25.62
C GLY A 325 -6.13 0.03 -24.65
N ARG A 326 -7.43 0.19 -24.92
CA ARG A 326 -8.47 -0.54 -24.18
C ARG A 326 -8.45 -2.01 -24.57
N GLN A 327 -8.60 -2.88 -23.58
CA GLN A 327 -8.73 -4.31 -23.81
C GLN A 327 -9.50 -4.98 -22.67
N VAL A 328 -10.50 -5.78 -23.05
CA VAL A 328 -11.16 -6.75 -22.18
C VAL A 328 -10.57 -8.13 -22.47
N VAL A 329 -9.74 -8.63 -21.55
CA VAL A 329 -9.14 -9.97 -21.64
C VAL A 329 -10.07 -11.01 -21.04
N ALA A 330 -10.65 -10.72 -19.87
CA ALA A 330 -11.60 -11.58 -19.20
C ALA A 330 -12.47 -10.81 -18.19
N ARG A 331 -13.60 -11.40 -17.80
CA ARG A 331 -14.50 -10.91 -16.75
C ARG A 331 -14.42 -11.87 -15.56
N PRO A 332 -13.51 -11.64 -14.60
CA PRO A 332 -13.28 -12.60 -13.53
C PRO A 332 -14.45 -12.62 -12.55
N THR A 333 -14.75 -13.82 -12.05
CA THR A 333 -15.65 -14.02 -10.91
C THR A 333 -14.98 -13.59 -9.61
N ALA A 334 -15.78 -13.38 -8.55
CA ALA A 334 -15.26 -13.06 -7.22
C ALA A 334 -14.27 -14.12 -6.69
N ALA A 335 -14.48 -15.40 -7.04
CA ALA A 335 -13.59 -16.48 -6.66
C ALA A 335 -12.22 -16.37 -7.36
N GLU A 336 -12.19 -16.07 -8.66
CA GLU A 336 -10.95 -15.89 -9.42
C GLU A 336 -10.18 -14.65 -8.95
N VAL A 337 -10.89 -13.55 -8.64
CA VAL A 337 -10.28 -12.35 -8.07
C VAL A 337 -9.67 -12.68 -6.70
N ARG A 338 -10.41 -13.37 -5.84
CA ARG A 338 -9.94 -13.78 -4.51
C ARG A 338 -8.71 -14.65 -4.60
N GLU A 339 -8.72 -15.68 -5.44
CA GLU A 339 -7.58 -16.59 -5.63
C GLU A 339 -6.34 -15.81 -6.08
N ALA A 340 -6.50 -14.90 -7.05
CA ALA A 340 -5.39 -14.08 -7.54
C ALA A 340 -4.85 -13.13 -6.45
N ILE A 341 -5.74 -12.54 -5.64
CA ILE A 341 -5.35 -11.70 -4.50
C ILE A 341 -4.59 -12.54 -3.46
N GLU A 342 -5.15 -13.65 -3.01
CA GLU A 342 -4.53 -14.50 -2.00
C GLU A 342 -3.16 -15.00 -2.48
N ALA A 343 -3.01 -15.33 -3.77
CA ALA A 343 -1.73 -15.69 -4.37
C ALA A 343 -0.72 -14.53 -4.37
N GLY A 344 -1.17 -13.29 -4.63
CA GLY A 344 -0.31 -12.10 -4.59
C GLY A 344 0.05 -11.65 -3.18
N LEU A 345 -0.74 -12.04 -2.17
CA LEU A 345 -0.44 -11.77 -0.77
C LEU A 345 0.59 -12.76 -0.17
N VAL A 346 0.96 -13.82 -0.89
CA VAL A 346 1.99 -14.76 -0.43
C VAL A 346 3.38 -14.12 -0.57
N PRO A 347 4.15 -13.95 0.52
CA PRO A 347 5.51 -13.42 0.44
C PRO A 347 6.42 -14.37 -0.33
N ALA A 348 7.53 -13.85 -0.86
CA ALA A 348 8.55 -14.69 -1.46
C ALA A 348 9.07 -15.73 -0.44
N PRO A 349 9.35 -16.98 -0.86
CA PRO A 349 9.75 -18.04 0.08
C PRO A 349 11.14 -17.83 0.67
N VAL A 350 11.97 -16.98 0.05
CA VAL A 350 13.29 -16.60 0.52
C VAL A 350 13.61 -15.18 0.05
N TYR A 351 14.19 -14.40 0.96
CA TYR A 351 14.86 -13.15 0.62
C TYR A 351 16.35 -13.33 0.87
N ARG A 352 17.15 -13.28 -0.18
CA ARG A 352 18.60 -13.47 -0.09
C ARG A 352 19.31 -12.27 -0.71
N LEU A 353 20.24 -11.70 0.05
CA LEU A 353 21.08 -10.61 -0.39
C LEU A 353 22.55 -10.99 -0.16
N ARG A 354 23.35 -10.99 -1.22
CA ARG A 354 24.81 -11.19 -1.15
C ARG A 354 25.51 -9.98 -1.70
N TRP A 355 26.53 -9.52 -0.99
CA TRP A 355 27.33 -8.37 -1.42
C TRP A 355 28.78 -8.53 -1.00
N THR A 356 29.64 -7.88 -1.79
CA THR A 356 31.08 -7.80 -1.52
C THR A 356 31.39 -6.50 -0.80
N LEU A 357 32.13 -6.59 0.31
CA LEU A 357 32.58 -5.42 1.04
C LEU A 357 33.60 -4.62 0.20
N PRO A 358 33.63 -3.28 0.30
CA PRO A 358 34.67 -2.48 -0.33
C PRO A 358 36.05 -2.97 0.12
N ARG A 359 37.02 -3.02 -0.80
CA ARG A 359 38.43 -3.24 -0.42
C ARG A 359 38.89 -2.00 0.37
N GLY A 360 39.23 -2.21 1.63
CA GLY A 360 39.78 -1.18 2.52
C GLY A 360 41.17 -0.73 2.12
#